data_AF-A0A158ANQ4-F1
#
_entry.id   AF-A0A158ANQ4-F1
#
_cell.length_a   1.000
_cell.length_b   1.000
_cell.length_c   1.000
_cell.angle_alpha   90.00
_cell.angle_beta   90.00
_cell.angle_gamma   90.00
#
_symmetry.space_group_name_H-M   'P 1'
#
loop_
_entity.id
_entity.type
_entity.pdbx_description
1 polymer ?
#
loop_
_entity_poly.entity_id
_entity_poly.type
_entity_poly.pdbx_seq_one_letter_code
_entity_poly.pdbx_strand_id
1 'polypeptide(L)'
;MEQWVPFEWPGQALDNNAQLQWETEEGGLRSTMYSQGRFAFIRLLERATVTQQDNARYLLSWTPDQGAGPLLSVQLRAEAGAGPLDVLALRHFTLPSRIFVTKTLAEKAAGPTPPPLPPGAWAVAQKVGVPLPGAN
;
A
#
# COMPACT_ATOMS: atom_id res chain seq x y z
N MET A 1 -0.48 34.35 -18.76
CA MET A 1 -1.85 33.78 -18.88
C MET A 1 -1.74 32.32 -18.55
N GLU A 2 -2.57 31.81 -17.65
CA GLU A 2 -2.57 30.39 -17.29
C GLU A 2 -3.33 29.60 -18.35
N GLN A 3 -2.81 28.44 -18.75
CA GLN A 3 -3.43 27.59 -19.74
C GLN A 3 -3.26 26.12 -19.38
N TRP A 4 -4.24 25.31 -19.76
CA TRP A 4 -4.17 23.86 -19.64
C TRP A 4 -3.23 23.29 -20.69
N VAL A 5 -2.28 22.45 -20.26
CA VAL A 5 -1.36 21.75 -21.13
C VAL A 5 -1.65 20.25 -21.05
N PRO A 6 -1.98 19.58 -22.17
CA PRO A 6 -2.12 18.14 -22.20
C PRO A 6 -0.81 17.46 -21.79
N PHE A 7 -0.90 16.42 -20.98
CA PHE A 7 0.25 15.67 -20.50
C PHE A 7 -0.03 14.17 -20.60
N GLU A 8 0.84 13.44 -21.28
CA GLU A 8 0.75 11.99 -21.44
C GLU A 8 1.74 11.30 -20.50
N TRP A 9 1.23 10.36 -19.71
CA TRP A 9 2.06 9.46 -18.92
C TRP A 9 1.54 8.02 -19.02
N PRO A 10 2.42 7.02 -19.23
CA PRO A 10 3.84 7.17 -19.55
C PRO A 10 4.03 7.73 -20.97
N GLY A 11 4.85 8.79 -21.11
CA GLY A 11 5.15 9.37 -22.41
C GLY A 11 6.06 8.49 -23.29
N GLN A 12 6.27 8.93 -24.53
CA GLN A 12 7.09 8.24 -25.53
C GLN A 12 8.56 8.71 -25.58
N ALA A 13 8.94 9.68 -24.74
CA ALA A 13 10.29 10.22 -24.71
C ALA A 13 11.31 9.14 -24.28
N LEU A 14 12.49 9.16 -24.90
CA LEU A 14 13.61 8.31 -24.48
C LEU A 14 14.10 8.71 -23.08
N ASP A 15 14.25 10.01 -22.87
CA ASP A 15 14.66 10.61 -21.60
C ASP A 15 13.45 10.79 -20.68
N ASN A 16 13.15 9.75 -19.92
CA ASN A 16 12.12 9.79 -18.90
C ASN A 16 12.71 10.36 -17.62
N ASN A 17 12.46 11.63 -17.32
CA ASN A 17 12.84 12.24 -16.05
C ASN A 17 11.73 13.13 -15.49
N ALA A 18 11.83 13.46 -14.21
CA ALA A 18 10.97 14.41 -13.54
C ALA A 18 11.78 15.20 -12.52
N GLN A 19 11.59 16.51 -12.49
CA GLN A 19 12.20 17.43 -11.54
C GLN A 19 11.29 18.64 -11.36
N LEU A 20 11.44 19.35 -10.25
CA LEU A 20 10.86 20.68 -10.08
C LEU A 20 11.93 21.72 -10.35
N GLN A 21 11.58 22.74 -11.12
CA GLN A 21 12.42 23.89 -11.37
C GLN A 21 11.60 25.16 -11.09
N TRP A 22 12.23 26.12 -10.46
CA TRP A 22 11.63 27.42 -10.16
C TRP A 22 12.72 28.49 -10.19
N GLU A 23 12.31 29.72 -10.45
CA GLU A 23 13.21 30.86 -10.51
C GLU A 23 12.66 31.96 -9.59
N THR A 24 13.56 32.58 -8.82
CA THR A 24 13.23 33.73 -7.97
C THR A 24 14.18 34.87 -8.28
N GLU A 25 13.72 36.12 -8.10
CA GLU A 25 14.56 37.31 -8.36
C GLU A 25 15.86 37.29 -7.55
N GLU A 26 15.79 36.91 -6.28
CA GLU A 26 16.95 36.88 -5.38
C GLU A 26 17.88 35.67 -5.59
N GLY A 27 17.35 34.59 -6.18
CA GLY A 27 17.94 33.25 -6.09
C GLY A 27 18.32 32.60 -7.41
N GLY A 28 17.90 33.18 -8.53
CA GLY A 28 18.04 32.61 -9.86
C GLY A 28 17.29 31.28 -10.03
N LEU A 29 17.62 30.55 -11.08
CA LEU A 29 17.05 29.23 -11.38
C LEU A 29 17.53 28.17 -10.37
N ARG A 30 16.59 27.47 -9.75
CA ARG A 30 16.82 26.37 -8.82
C ARG A 30 16.07 25.12 -9.27
N SER A 31 16.55 23.97 -8.83
CA SER A 31 15.94 22.67 -9.16
C SER A 31 16.01 21.69 -8.00
N THR A 32 14.99 20.86 -7.84
CA THR A 32 14.97 19.80 -6.83
C THR A 32 14.19 18.57 -7.31
N MET A 33 14.16 17.53 -6.48
CA MET A 33 13.35 16.31 -6.68
C MET A 33 13.62 15.61 -8.02
N TYR A 34 14.85 15.68 -8.52
CA TYR A 34 15.27 14.98 -9.74
C TYR A 34 15.11 13.47 -9.60
N SER A 35 14.51 12.85 -10.62
CA SER A 35 14.41 11.39 -10.74
C SER A 35 14.36 10.99 -12.22
N GLN A 36 14.84 9.78 -12.53
CA GLN A 36 14.90 9.21 -13.88
C GLN A 36 14.14 7.90 -14.00
N GLY A 37 13.71 7.57 -15.21
CA GLY A 37 12.95 6.37 -15.56
C GLY A 37 11.44 6.62 -15.66
N ARG A 38 10.72 5.63 -16.19
CA ARG A 38 9.27 5.72 -16.50
C ARG A 38 8.38 6.13 -15.32
N PHE A 39 8.80 5.83 -14.10
CA PHE A 39 8.12 6.18 -12.83
C PHE A 39 8.67 7.45 -12.16
N ALA A 40 9.51 8.23 -12.83
CA ALA A 40 10.00 9.51 -12.30
C ALA A 40 8.86 10.46 -11.95
N PHE A 41 7.88 10.61 -12.86
CA PHE A 41 6.70 11.45 -12.62
C PHE A 41 5.90 10.98 -11.40
N ILE A 42 5.66 9.68 -11.24
CA ILE A 42 4.93 9.14 -10.08
C ILE A 42 5.66 9.42 -8.76
N ARG A 43 7.00 9.28 -8.74
CA ARG A 43 7.81 9.64 -7.56
C ARG A 43 7.83 11.13 -7.27
N LEU A 44 7.62 11.98 -8.29
CA LEU A 44 7.43 13.41 -8.07
C LEU A 44 6.05 13.69 -7.45
N LEU A 45 4.98 13.08 -7.98
CA LEU A 45 3.62 13.20 -7.44
C LEU A 45 3.53 12.69 -5.99
N GLU A 46 4.25 11.63 -5.68
CA GLU A 46 4.37 11.07 -4.33
C GLU A 46 4.83 12.08 -3.28
N ARG A 47 5.68 13.04 -3.68
CA ARG A 47 6.21 14.08 -2.79
C ARG A 47 5.31 15.31 -2.71
N ALA A 48 4.19 15.33 -3.44
CA ALA A 48 3.24 16.42 -3.42
C ALA A 48 2.27 16.28 -2.25
N THR A 49 1.86 17.40 -1.69
CA THR A 49 0.57 17.49 -1.01
C THR A 49 -0.52 17.56 -2.07
N VAL A 50 -1.46 16.62 -2.02
CA VAL A 50 -2.55 16.48 -2.99
C VAL A 50 -3.89 16.84 -2.34
N THR A 51 -4.56 17.83 -2.89
CA THR A 51 -5.92 18.24 -2.47
C THR A 51 -6.89 18.09 -3.62
N GLN A 52 -7.90 17.22 -3.48
CA GLN A 52 -8.96 17.10 -4.47
C GLN A 52 -9.87 18.34 -4.41
N GLN A 53 -10.07 18.98 -5.57
CA GLN A 53 -10.92 20.18 -5.68
C GLN A 53 -12.32 19.82 -6.18
N ASP A 54 -12.43 18.88 -7.12
CA ASP A 54 -13.68 18.29 -7.57
C ASP A 54 -13.46 16.88 -8.12
N ASN A 55 -14.42 16.35 -8.88
CA ASN A 55 -14.37 14.99 -9.39
C ASN A 55 -13.22 14.71 -10.38
N ALA A 56 -12.65 15.74 -11.01
CA ALA A 56 -11.58 15.59 -12.01
C ALA A 56 -10.35 16.44 -11.72
N ARG A 57 -10.44 17.45 -10.84
CA ARG A 57 -9.36 18.40 -10.56
C ARG A 57 -8.71 18.19 -9.19
N TYR A 58 -7.39 18.30 -9.18
CA TYR A 58 -6.54 18.17 -8.01
C TYR A 58 -5.55 19.32 -7.97
N LEU A 59 -5.34 19.89 -6.79
CA LEU A 59 -4.24 20.80 -6.54
C LEU A 59 -3.06 20.00 -5.99
N LEU A 60 -1.93 20.06 -6.71
CA LEU A 60 -0.66 19.48 -6.30
C LEU A 60 0.22 20.61 -5.78
N SER A 61 0.82 20.42 -4.61
CA SER A 61 1.75 21.42 -4.04
C SER A 61 3.01 20.77 -3.51
N TRP A 62 4.15 21.41 -3.76
CA TRP A 62 5.46 20.99 -3.26
C TRP A 62 6.14 22.16 -2.56
N THR A 63 6.81 21.88 -1.45
CA THR A 63 7.69 22.84 -0.78
C THR A 63 9.13 22.35 -0.93
N PRO A 64 9.94 22.94 -1.82
CA PRO A 64 11.34 22.60 -2.00
C PRO A 64 12.16 22.82 -0.73
N ASP A 65 13.37 22.25 -0.71
CA ASP A 65 14.40 22.50 0.30
C ASP A 65 13.92 22.30 1.75
N GLN A 66 13.13 21.25 1.98
CA GLN A 66 12.60 20.88 3.30
C GLN A 66 11.82 22.02 4.00
N GLY A 67 11.14 22.87 3.22
CA GLY A 67 10.33 23.97 3.76
C GLY A 67 10.91 25.37 3.55
N ALA A 68 12.15 25.49 3.05
CA ALA A 68 12.79 26.78 2.80
C ALA A 68 12.48 27.37 1.41
N GLY A 69 12.04 26.56 0.46
CA GLY A 69 11.68 27.00 -0.89
C GLY A 69 10.27 27.60 -0.97
N PRO A 70 9.96 28.31 -2.06
CA PRO A 70 8.60 28.80 -2.31
C PRO A 70 7.64 27.62 -2.50
N LEU A 71 6.38 27.80 -2.13
CA LEU A 71 5.34 26.83 -2.45
C LEU A 71 5.13 26.79 -3.96
N LEU A 72 5.37 25.62 -4.57
CA LEU A 72 5.13 25.39 -5.99
C LEU A 72 3.82 24.62 -6.13
N SER A 73 2.85 25.18 -6.86
CA SER A 73 1.52 24.58 -7.02
C SER A 73 1.14 24.42 -8.49
N VAL A 74 0.52 23.29 -8.82
CA VAL A 74 -0.01 22.98 -10.16
C VAL A 74 -1.41 22.40 -10.03
N GLN A 75 -2.32 22.78 -10.91
CA GLN A 75 -3.60 22.09 -11.06
C GLN A 75 -3.46 20.92 -12.04
N LEU A 76 -3.81 19.72 -11.58
CA LEU A 76 -3.93 18.53 -12.40
C LEU A 76 -5.41 18.28 -12.69
N ARG A 77 -5.74 18.01 -13.96
CA ARG A 77 -7.05 17.49 -14.35
C ARG A 77 -6.90 16.09 -14.93
N ALA A 78 -7.62 15.13 -14.38
CA ALA A 78 -7.65 13.76 -14.87
C ALA A 78 -8.82 13.56 -15.84
N GLU A 79 -8.58 12.82 -16.93
CA GLU A 79 -9.62 12.45 -17.90
C GLU A 79 -10.46 11.24 -17.42
N ALA A 80 -9.87 10.38 -16.58
CA ALA A 80 -10.54 9.24 -15.95
C ALA A 80 -9.89 8.91 -14.60
N GLY A 81 -10.71 8.48 -13.62
CA GLY A 81 -10.24 8.20 -12.25
C GLY A 81 -9.52 9.39 -11.63
N ALA A 82 -8.48 9.12 -10.84
CA ALA A 82 -7.54 10.15 -10.38
C ALA A 82 -6.33 10.31 -11.35
N GLY A 83 -6.42 9.71 -12.54
CA GLY A 83 -5.35 9.69 -13.53
C GLY A 83 -4.07 9.07 -12.98
N PRO A 84 -2.90 9.72 -13.15
CA PRO A 84 -1.63 9.17 -12.68
C PRO A 84 -1.52 9.05 -11.15
N LEU A 85 -2.40 9.71 -10.38
CA LEU A 85 -2.40 9.61 -8.93
C LEU A 85 -2.84 8.23 -8.42
N ASP A 86 -3.68 7.50 -9.17
CA ASP A 86 -4.15 6.16 -8.77
C ASP A 86 -3.00 5.16 -8.62
N VAL A 87 -1.90 5.37 -9.34
CA VAL A 87 -0.69 4.52 -9.25
C VAL A 87 -0.05 4.62 -7.87
N LEU A 88 -0.27 5.71 -7.12
CA LEU A 88 0.26 5.85 -5.76
C LEU A 88 -0.36 4.82 -4.80
N ALA A 89 -1.56 4.29 -5.08
CA ALA A 89 -2.15 3.22 -4.28
C ALA A 89 -1.35 1.89 -4.34
N LEU A 90 -0.49 1.73 -5.35
CA LEU A 90 0.40 0.57 -5.45
C LEU A 90 1.62 0.66 -4.52
N ARG A 91 1.82 1.79 -3.83
CA ARG A 91 2.91 1.96 -2.88
C ARG A 91 2.73 1.02 -1.70
N HIS A 92 3.75 0.20 -1.44
CA HIS A 92 3.74 -0.83 -0.39
C HIS A 92 2.60 -1.86 -0.53
N PHE A 93 1.94 -1.90 -1.70
CA PHE A 93 0.92 -2.89 -1.98
C PHE A 93 1.58 -4.28 -2.07
N THR A 94 1.03 -5.24 -1.32
CA THR A 94 1.48 -6.62 -1.35
C THR A 94 0.30 -7.50 -1.73
N LEU A 95 0.48 -8.34 -2.74
CA LEU A 95 -0.53 -9.31 -3.12
C LEU A 95 -0.74 -10.32 -1.98
N PRO A 96 -2.00 -10.60 -1.58
CA PRO A 96 -2.28 -11.66 -0.62
C PRO A 96 -1.74 -13.01 -1.10
N SER A 97 -1.12 -13.77 -0.20
CA SER A 97 -0.56 -15.09 -0.52
C SER A 97 -1.62 -16.20 -0.63
N ARG A 98 -2.86 -15.94 -0.19
CA ARG A 98 -3.98 -16.89 -0.19
C ARG A 98 -5.29 -16.18 -0.52
N ILE A 99 -6.15 -16.86 -1.27
CA ILE A 99 -7.48 -16.38 -1.65
C ILE A 99 -8.54 -16.74 -0.60
N PHE A 100 -8.34 -17.84 0.12
CA PHE A 100 -9.26 -18.32 1.16
C PHE A 100 -8.60 -18.35 2.54
N VAL A 101 -9.30 -17.84 3.55
CA VAL A 101 -8.93 -17.98 4.96
C VAL A 101 -9.66 -19.19 5.53
N THR A 102 -9.00 -20.35 5.55
CA THR A 102 -9.53 -21.52 6.27
C THR A 102 -9.30 -21.30 7.75
N LYS A 103 -10.35 -21.02 8.51
CA LYS A 103 -10.30 -21.02 9.97
C LYS A 103 -9.97 -22.46 10.40
N THR A 104 -8.72 -22.73 10.78
CA THR A 104 -8.36 -24.02 11.38
C THR A 104 -9.23 -24.18 12.62
N LEU A 105 -10.11 -25.17 12.61
CA LEU A 105 -10.91 -25.59 13.78
C LEU A 105 -10.03 -26.23 14.87
N ALA A 106 -8.80 -25.74 15.06
CA ALA A 106 -7.88 -26.23 16.08
C ALA A 106 -8.39 -25.92 17.51
N GLU A 107 -9.33 -24.98 17.67
CA GLU A 107 -10.01 -24.73 18.94
C GLU A 107 -11.23 -25.64 19.18
N LYS A 108 -11.65 -26.44 18.20
CA LYS A 108 -12.72 -27.44 18.38
C LYS A 108 -12.18 -28.86 18.52
N ALA A 109 -11.01 -29.01 19.13
CA ALA A 109 -10.54 -30.29 19.68
C ALA A 109 -10.75 -30.40 21.20
N ALA A 110 -11.37 -29.40 21.84
CA ALA A 110 -12.01 -29.57 23.13
C ALA A 110 -13.50 -29.88 22.92
N GLY A 111 -13.79 -31.08 22.41
CA GLY A 111 -15.08 -31.69 22.69
C GLY A 111 -15.27 -31.80 24.22
N PRO A 112 -16.50 -31.95 24.73
CA PRO A 112 -16.71 -32.12 26.17
C PRO A 112 -15.81 -33.25 26.67
N THR A 113 -15.04 -32.99 27.72
CA THR A 113 -14.15 -33.95 28.36
C THR A 113 -14.93 -35.26 28.52
N PRO A 114 -14.44 -36.40 27.98
CA PRO A 114 -15.18 -37.64 28.08
C PRO A 114 -15.42 -37.93 29.57
N PRO A 115 -16.61 -38.40 29.95
CA PRO A 115 -16.90 -38.74 31.34
C PRO A 115 -15.86 -39.74 31.86
N PRO A 116 -15.48 -39.66 33.15
CA PRO A 116 -14.46 -40.52 33.72
C PRO A 116 -14.86 -41.99 33.54
N LEU A 117 -13.87 -42.82 33.18
CA LEU A 117 -14.07 -44.24 32.97
C LEU A 117 -14.68 -44.88 34.24
N PRO A 118 -15.73 -45.72 34.12
CA PRO A 118 -16.32 -46.36 35.27
C PRO A 118 -15.31 -47.30 35.96
N PRO A 119 -15.38 -47.47 37.30
CA PRO A 119 -14.35 -48.20 38.06
C PRO A 119 -14.06 -49.62 37.55
N GLY A 120 -15.09 -50.32 37.05
CA GLY A 120 -14.95 -51.67 36.51
C GLY A 120 -14.19 -51.76 35.19
N ALA A 121 -14.11 -50.66 34.41
CA ALA A 121 -13.43 -50.67 33.11
C ALA A 121 -11.92 -50.90 33.23
N TRP A 122 -11.30 -50.43 34.31
CA TRP A 122 -9.87 -50.63 34.59
C TRP A 122 -9.54 -52.10 34.83
N ALA A 123 -10.37 -52.78 35.62
CA ALA A 123 -10.20 -54.20 35.93
C ALA A 123 -10.37 -55.09 34.69
N VAL A 124 -11.25 -54.70 33.76
CA VAL A 124 -11.44 -55.41 32.50
C VAL A 124 -10.28 -55.16 31.54
N ALA A 125 -9.83 -53.92 31.40
CA ALA A 125 -8.70 -53.58 30.52
C ALA A 125 -7.41 -54.31 30.92
N GLN A 126 -7.11 -54.43 32.22
CA GLN A 126 -5.96 -55.21 32.72
C GLN A 126 -6.09 -56.71 32.43
N LYS A 127 -7.31 -57.27 32.50
CA LYS A 127 -7.56 -58.67 32.18
C LYS A 127 -7.49 -58.98 30.68
N VAL A 128 -7.85 -58.02 29.84
CA VAL A 128 -7.94 -58.18 28.37
C VAL A 128 -6.70 -57.65 27.64
N GLY A 129 -5.77 -56.99 28.36
CA GLY A 129 -4.52 -56.47 27.79
C GLY A 129 -4.72 -55.26 26.88
N VAL A 130 -5.82 -54.52 27.04
CA VAL A 130 -6.13 -53.34 26.21
C VAL A 130 -5.43 -52.10 26.79
N PRO A 131 -4.57 -51.40 26.02
CA PRO A 131 -3.93 -50.18 26.48
C PRO A 131 -4.94 -49.03 26.59
N LEU A 132 -4.92 -48.30 27.71
CA LEU A 132 -5.81 -47.17 27.97
C LEU A 132 -5.10 -45.82 27.75
N PRO A 133 -5.82 -44.79 27.25
CA PRO A 133 -5.25 -43.45 27.09
C PRO A 133 -4.86 -42.85 28.44
N GLY A 134 -3.59 -42.45 28.61
CA GLY A 134 -3.10 -41.76 29.80
C GLY A 134 -2.36 -42.62 30.83
N ALA A 135 -2.16 -43.92 30.57
CA ALA A 135 -1.19 -44.72 31.31
C ALA A 135 0.22 -44.41 30.78
N ASN A 136 0.97 -43.61 31.53
CA ASN A 136 2.42 -43.45 31.38
C ASN A 136 3.11 -44.21 32.51
#